data_AF-T1UQ59-F1
#
_entry.id   AF-T1UQ59-F1
#
_cell.length_a   1.000
_cell.length_b   1.000
_cell.length_c   1.000
_cell.angle_alpha   90.00
_cell.angle_beta   90.00
_cell.angle_gamma   90.00
#
_symmetry.space_group_name_H-M   'P 1'
#
loop_
_entity.id
_entity.type
_entity.pdbx_description
1 polymer ?
#
loop_
_entity_poly.entity_id
_entity_poly.type
_entity_poly.pdbx_seq_one_letter_code
_entity_poly.pdbx_strand_id
1 'polypeptide(L)'
;MSHSILFLIISLVTKLATANISATTPTSGSVCNVGQACPIQWIESKDSPDLDDLGPTQVDLVQGDPTNLQVVQSLGKVEDPENQKQMTFIPDNNLPTGSD
;
A
#
# COMPACT_ATOMS: atom_id res chain seq x y z
N MET A 1 -9.03 -42.08 -24.40
CA MET A 1 -8.26 -40.92 -23.93
C MET A 1 -8.87 -39.65 -24.54
N SER A 2 -9.91 -39.06 -23.94
CA SER A 2 -10.54 -37.83 -24.49
C SER A 2 -11.50 -37.17 -23.47
N HIS A 3 -11.10 -37.04 -22.21
CA HIS A 3 -11.87 -36.28 -21.22
C HIS A 3 -11.00 -35.31 -20.39
N SER A 4 -9.67 -35.38 -20.51
CA SER A 4 -8.74 -34.55 -19.71
C SER A 4 -8.34 -33.22 -20.34
N ILE A 5 -8.73 -32.94 -21.59
CA ILE A 5 -8.31 -31.70 -22.29
C ILE A 5 -9.31 -30.55 -22.03
N LEU A 6 -10.58 -30.84 -21.71
CA LEU A 6 -11.61 -29.82 -21.52
C LEU A 6 -11.47 -29.06 -20.18
N PHE A 7 -10.80 -29.65 -19.18
CA PHE A 7 -10.59 -29.01 -17.87
C PHE A 7 -9.41 -28.03 -17.83
N LEU A 8 -8.55 -28.00 -18.86
CA LEU A 8 -7.30 -27.24 -18.81
C LEU A 8 -7.40 -25.81 -19.39
N ILE A 9 -8.53 -25.43 -19.99
CA ILE A 9 -8.69 -24.13 -20.68
C ILE A 9 -9.33 -23.05 -19.77
N ILE A 10 -9.78 -23.41 -18.56
CA ILE A 10 -10.47 -22.47 -17.64
C ILE A 10 -9.51 -21.74 -16.69
N SER A 11 -8.20 -22.04 -16.71
CA SER A 11 -7.28 -21.34 -15.82
C SER A 11 -6.71 -20.08 -16.45
N LEU A 12 -6.93 -18.97 -15.73
CA LEU A 12 -6.02 -17.83 -15.61
C LEU A 12 -6.18 -16.64 -16.58
N VAL A 13 -7.30 -15.92 -16.41
CA VAL A 13 -7.29 -14.46 -16.52
C VAL A 13 -7.44 -13.89 -15.11
N THR A 14 -6.42 -14.09 -14.26
CA THR A 14 -6.32 -13.32 -13.01
C THR A 14 -6.00 -11.89 -13.40
N LYS A 15 -7.01 -11.02 -13.45
CA LYS A 15 -6.77 -9.58 -13.54
C LYS A 15 -6.00 -9.20 -12.27
N LEU A 16 -4.81 -8.62 -12.44
CA LEU A 16 -4.16 -7.89 -11.36
C LEU A 16 -5.12 -6.77 -10.98
N ALA A 17 -5.81 -6.98 -9.87
CA ALA A 17 -6.82 -6.06 -9.39
C ALA A 17 -6.06 -4.91 -8.73
N THR A 18 -6.04 -3.75 -9.38
CA THR A 18 -5.40 -2.53 -8.86
C THR A 18 -6.44 -1.71 -8.11
N ALA A 19 -6.60 -1.98 -6.81
CA ALA A 19 -7.37 -1.10 -5.93
C ALA A 19 -6.57 0.18 -5.75
N ASN A 20 -7.21 1.33 -5.99
CA ASN A 20 -6.55 2.62 -5.92
C ASN A 20 -6.74 3.22 -4.52
N ILE A 21 -5.74 3.04 -3.65
CA ILE A 21 -5.61 3.80 -2.41
C ILE A 21 -4.87 5.11 -2.71
N SER A 22 -5.39 6.23 -2.19
CA SER A 22 -4.70 7.52 -2.28
C SER A 22 -4.47 8.10 -0.88
N ALA A 23 -3.20 8.34 -0.53
CA ALA A 23 -2.86 9.03 0.71
C ALA A 23 -3.31 10.50 0.65
N THR A 24 -4.02 10.95 1.68
CA THR A 24 -4.48 12.34 1.84
C THR A 24 -3.69 13.09 2.91
N THR A 25 -2.98 12.38 3.77
CA THR A 25 -2.03 12.95 4.75
C THR A 25 -0.95 11.89 5.03
N PRO A 26 0.34 12.27 5.14
CA PRO A 26 0.90 13.57 4.78
C PRO A 26 0.82 13.85 3.27
N THR A 27 0.73 15.14 2.89
CA THR A 27 0.79 15.58 1.48
C THR A 27 2.20 16.06 1.11
N SER A 28 2.45 16.27 -0.17
CA SER A 28 3.73 16.85 -0.64
C SER A 28 4.07 18.15 0.10
N GLY A 29 5.28 18.25 0.63
CA GLY A 29 5.76 19.37 1.44
C GLY A 29 5.45 19.28 2.95
N SER A 30 4.66 18.29 3.38
CA SER A 30 4.46 18.00 4.81
C SER A 30 5.76 17.45 5.43
N VAL A 31 5.98 17.76 6.72
CA VAL A 31 7.14 17.27 7.47
C VAL A 31 6.67 16.48 8.68
N CYS A 32 7.08 15.22 8.77
CA CYS A 32 6.97 14.40 9.98
C CYS A 32 8.30 14.45 10.74
N ASN A 33 8.31 15.04 11.93
CA ASN A 33 9.54 15.11 12.72
C ASN A 33 9.83 13.78 13.44
N VAL A 34 11.11 13.41 13.50
CA VAL A 34 11.58 12.25 14.26
C VAL A 34 11.11 12.31 15.70
N GLY A 35 10.65 11.18 16.24
CA GLY A 35 10.17 11.06 17.61
C GLY A 35 8.79 11.70 17.86
N GLN A 36 8.18 12.33 16.85
CA GLN A 36 6.81 12.84 16.93
C GLN A 36 5.85 11.92 16.17
N ALA A 37 4.66 11.74 16.73
CA ALA A 37 3.58 11.03 16.07
C ALA A 37 3.17 11.77 14.78
N CYS A 38 3.21 11.07 13.65
CA CYS A 38 2.76 11.58 12.36
C CYS A 38 1.54 10.78 11.88
N PRO A 39 0.39 11.44 11.62
CA PRO A 39 -0.79 10.77 11.11
C PRO A 39 -0.59 10.40 9.63
N ILE A 40 -1.10 9.24 9.26
CA ILE A 40 -1.31 8.85 7.87
C ILE A 40 -2.80 8.63 7.66
N GLN A 41 -3.34 9.21 6.61
CA GLN A 41 -4.73 9.05 6.20
C GLN A 41 -4.77 8.74 4.71
N TRP A 42 -5.73 7.92 4.32
CA TRP A 42 -5.98 7.61 2.92
C TRP A 42 -7.48 7.61 2.64
N ILE A 43 -7.78 7.74 1.36
CA ILE A 43 -9.11 7.50 0.83
C ILE A 43 -9.02 6.41 -0.22
N GLU A 44 -10.16 5.79 -0.42
CA GLU A 44 -10.42 4.92 -1.54
C GLU A 44 -10.75 5.73 -2.79
N SER A 45 -10.16 5.35 -3.93
CA SER A 45 -10.71 5.75 -5.23
C SER A 45 -11.88 4.83 -5.58
N LYS A 46 -12.90 5.36 -6.26
CA LYS A 46 -14.11 4.61 -6.66
C LYS A 46 -13.86 3.63 -7.83
N ASP A 47 -12.61 3.26 -8.10
CA ASP A 47 -12.24 2.37 -9.18
C ASP A 47 -12.13 0.93 -8.66
N SER A 48 -12.79 -0.01 -9.33
CA SER A 48 -12.75 -1.44 -8.98
C SER A 48 -11.40 -2.07 -9.34
N PRO A 49 -10.85 -2.99 -8.51
CA PRO A 49 -11.38 -3.54 -7.25
C PRO A 49 -11.46 -2.54 -6.08
N ASP A 50 -12.43 -2.75 -5.21
CA ASP A 50 -12.68 -1.93 -4.01
C ASP A 50 -11.65 -2.28 -2.90
N LEU A 51 -11.52 -1.44 -1.87
CA LEU A 51 -10.69 -1.73 -0.68
C LEU A 51 -11.09 -3.04 0.02
N ASP A 52 -12.35 -3.44 -0.09
CA ASP A 52 -12.84 -4.75 0.37
C ASP A 52 -12.10 -5.93 -0.26
N ASP A 53 -11.63 -5.78 -1.50
CA ASP A 53 -10.91 -6.83 -2.22
C ASP A 53 -9.41 -6.91 -1.84
N LEU A 54 -8.88 -5.89 -1.15
CA LEU A 54 -7.46 -5.79 -0.78
C LEU A 54 -7.10 -6.68 0.41
N GLY A 55 -8.02 -6.82 1.37
CA GLY A 55 -7.81 -7.52 2.64
C GLY A 55 -6.70 -6.90 3.51
N PRO A 56 -6.14 -7.65 4.48
CA PRO A 56 -5.08 -7.17 5.35
C PRO A 56 -3.87 -6.65 4.57
N THR A 57 -3.49 -5.39 4.81
CA THR A 57 -2.49 -4.65 4.04
C THR A 57 -1.32 -4.21 4.92
N GLN A 58 -0.11 -4.27 4.38
CA GLN A 58 1.09 -3.72 5.00
C GLN A 58 1.32 -2.30 4.47
N VAL A 59 1.55 -1.35 5.37
CA VAL A 59 1.92 0.03 5.02
C VAL A 59 3.40 0.24 5.32
N ASP A 60 4.15 0.70 4.32
CA ASP A 60 5.57 0.97 4.41
C ASP A 60 5.89 2.39 3.94
N LEU A 61 6.83 3.04 4.62
CA LEU A 61 7.47 4.26 4.16
C LEU A 61 8.58 3.86 3.17
N VAL A 62 8.51 4.42 1.97
CA VAL A 62 9.43 4.14 0.87
C VAL A 62 10.09 5.41 0.37
N GLN A 63 11.27 5.27 -0.23
CA GLN A 63 12.03 6.35 -0.83
C GLN A 63 12.69 5.87 -2.14
N GLY A 64 12.82 6.76 -3.11
CA GLY A 64 13.52 6.53 -4.38
C GLY A 64 12.69 6.93 -5.60
N ASP A 65 13.18 6.52 -6.76
CA ASP A 65 12.45 6.66 -8.03
C ASP A 65 11.21 5.74 -8.04
N PRO A 66 10.08 6.13 -8.66
CA PRO A 66 8.88 5.28 -8.76
C PRO A 66 9.12 3.89 -9.37
N THR A 67 10.17 3.73 -10.18
CA THR A 67 10.58 2.44 -10.75
C THR A 67 11.47 1.60 -9.83
N ASN A 68 11.98 2.19 -8.74
CA ASN A 68 12.90 1.56 -7.80
C ASN A 68 12.73 2.11 -6.37
N LEU A 69 11.52 1.95 -5.83
CA LEU A 69 11.22 2.33 -4.44
C LEU A 69 11.87 1.35 -3.46
N GLN A 70 12.53 1.90 -2.44
CA GLN A 70 13.14 1.15 -1.36
C GLN A 70 12.38 1.41 -0.05
N VAL A 71 12.05 0.35 0.68
CA VAL A 71 11.44 0.48 2.01
C VAL A 71 12.48 1.03 2.97
N VAL A 72 12.15 2.15 3.62
CA VAL A 72 13.00 2.79 4.63
C VAL A 72 12.46 2.59 6.04
N GLN A 73 11.15 2.35 6.20
CA GLN A 73 10.55 1.98 7.48
C GLN A 73 9.22 1.27 7.27
N SER A 74 9.00 0.16 7.97
CA SER A 74 7.68 -0.47 8.01
C SER A 74 6.79 0.24 9.03
N LEU A 75 5.59 0.65 8.62
CA LEU A 75 4.67 1.44 9.46
C LEU A 75 3.68 0.54 10.20
N GLY A 76 3.38 -0.62 9.64
CA GLY A 76 2.57 -1.66 10.28
C GLY A 76 1.47 -2.19 9.38
N LYS A 77 0.73 -3.15 9.93
CA LYS A 77 -0.40 -3.78 9.25
C LYS A 77 -1.71 -3.06 9.54
N VAL A 78 -2.56 -3.02 8.53
CA VAL A 78 -3.95 -2.62 8.61
C VAL A 78 -4.78 -3.84 8.25
N GLU A 79 -5.47 -4.41 9.23
CA GLU A 79 -6.24 -5.66 9.03
C GLU A 79 -7.47 -5.44 8.12
N ASP A 80 -8.03 -4.22 8.17
CA ASP A 80 -9.23 -3.84 7.42
C ASP A 80 -9.05 -2.40 6.88
N PRO A 81 -8.45 -2.22 5.69
CA PRO A 81 -8.19 -0.90 5.12
C PRO A 81 -9.44 -0.16 4.65
N GLU A 82 -10.57 -0.86 4.46
CA GLU A 82 -11.87 -0.28 4.12
C GLU A 82 -12.42 0.52 5.31
N ASN A 83 -12.38 -0.05 6.52
CA ASN A 83 -12.92 0.60 7.72
C ASN A 83 -11.87 1.41 8.48
N GLN A 84 -10.60 1.02 8.42
CA GLN A 84 -9.49 1.74 9.05
C GLN A 84 -8.76 2.61 8.03
N LYS A 85 -9.25 3.84 7.79
CA LYS A 85 -8.68 4.78 6.79
C LYS A 85 -7.54 5.66 7.32
N GLN A 86 -6.99 5.31 8.48
CA GLN A 86 -5.93 6.07 9.13
C GLN A 86 -5.04 5.21 10.01
N MET A 87 -3.79 5.65 10.16
CA MET A 87 -2.86 5.15 11.17
C MET A 87 -1.95 6.27 11.67
N THR A 88 -1.11 5.96 12.64
CA THR A 88 -0.08 6.89 13.13
C THR A 88 1.23 6.14 13.22
N PHE A 89 2.30 6.77 12.74
CA PHE A 89 3.65 6.24 12.88
C PHE A 89 4.56 7.28 13.55
N ILE A 90 5.70 6.81 14.05
CA ILE A 90 6.76 7.68 14.57
C ILE A 90 7.96 7.47 13.65
N PRO A 91 8.46 8.51 12.96
CA PRO A 91 9.64 8.37 12.11
C PRO A 91 10.84 7.90 12.92
N ASP A 92 11.54 6.89 12.40
CA ASP A 92 12.78 6.38 12.98
C ASP A 92 13.89 7.44 12.88
N ASN A 93 14.76 7.50 13.89
CA ASN A 93 15.92 8.39 13.88
C ASN A 93 17.04 7.92 12.94
N ASN A 94 16.96 6.69 12.44
CA ASN A 94 17.95 6.10 11.54
C ASN A 94 17.48 6.05 10.07
N LEU A 95 16.41 6.78 9.73
CA LEU A 95 15.96 6.88 8.33
C LEU A 95 17.10 7.40 7.45
N PRO A 96 17.28 6.85 6.23
CA PRO A 96 18.28 7.34 5.30
C PRO A 96 18.05 8.83 5.03
N THR A 97 19.09 9.65 5.20
CA THR A 97 19.07 11.01 4.67
C THR A 97 19.06 10.87 3.16
N GLY A 98 18.00 11.33 2.48
CA GLY A 98 17.89 11.20 1.03
C GLY A 98 19.18 11.61 0.33
N SER A 99 19.77 10.68 -0.41
CA SER A 99 20.86 10.98 -1.32
C SER A 99 20.24 11.63 -2.56
N ASP A 100 20.48 12.92 -2.74
CA ASP A 100 20.31 13.61 -4.02
C ASP A 100 21.13 12.93 -5.14
#